data_AF-A0A2J7QPJ1-F1
#
_entry.id   AF-A0A2J7QPJ1-F1
#
_cell.length_a   1.000
_cell.length_b   1.000
_cell.length_c   1.000
_cell.angle_alpha   90.00
_cell.angle_beta   90.00
_cell.angle_gamma   90.00
#
_symmetry.space_group_name_H-M   'P 1'
#
loop_
_entity.id
_entity.type
_entity.pdbx_description
1 polymer ?
#
loop_
_entity_poly.entity_id
_entity_poly.type
_entity_poly.pdbx_seq_one_letter_code
_entity_poly.pdbx_strand_id
1 'polypeptide(L)'
;MQMLPKGKREKRGILNLGGKALKFLFGAALSEDLGPLNDKIERLRTQVGELAHDGKERLTMSREIHLRVGENAKLLAQMIRAMKSRREEEIREQIALYQQLNQTTRRIIEAEKKASYTRELEAIIMKMYTAISSITLSLDLAMTHRLTASLLPSHKLFAILRDIYVQLEQGYSFITALKPENFHVFYASAQVAVLATEEAIRLVIQLPLRHEKRTYLVYDPVALPTFEPNLGKFIRIHTGTEKLAVSSDRRSYMLLPADYIKNCQEGVITICQGVVPTIERTDETCLSSLYFGTTHGYSLCSREIVSNDFRPIFRKLS
;
A
#
# COMPACT_ATOMS: atom_id res chain seq x y z
N MET A 1 -49.64 -4.99 0.89
CA MET A 1 -50.87 -5.80 0.88
C MET A 1 -50.80 -6.71 -0.34
N GLN A 2 -50.52 -8.01 -0.15
CA GLN A 2 -50.71 -9.17 -1.05
C GLN A 2 -49.73 -10.26 -0.62
N MET A 3 -50.23 -11.29 0.07
CA MET A 3 -50.74 -12.58 -0.46
C MET A 3 -49.64 -13.63 -0.55
N LEU A 4 -49.52 -14.42 0.52
CA LEU A 4 -48.74 -15.65 0.62
C LEU A 4 -49.42 -16.79 -0.16
N PRO A 5 -48.71 -17.58 -0.97
CA PRO A 5 -49.23 -18.83 -1.48
C PRO A 5 -49.16 -19.93 -0.40
N LYS A 6 -50.31 -20.54 -0.10
CA LYS A 6 -50.44 -21.73 0.76
C LYS A 6 -49.88 -22.96 0.03
N GLY A 7 -48.58 -23.22 0.19
CA GLY A 7 -47.98 -24.51 -0.13
C GLY A 7 -48.41 -25.56 0.91
N LYS A 8 -49.11 -26.61 0.46
CA LYS A 8 -49.39 -27.83 1.22
C LYS A 8 -48.07 -28.47 1.65
N ARG A 9 -47.65 -28.22 2.90
CA ARG A 9 -46.59 -28.94 3.59
C ARG A 9 -47.20 -30.20 4.21
N GLU A 10 -46.86 -31.36 3.66
CA GLU A 10 -47.04 -32.65 4.33
C GLU A 10 -46.35 -32.60 5.69
N LYS A 11 -47.15 -32.54 6.76
CA LYS A 11 -46.65 -32.79 8.11
C LYS A 11 -46.37 -34.29 8.19
N ARG A 12 -45.09 -34.65 8.08
CA ARG A 12 -44.58 -36.00 8.41
C ARG A 12 -44.94 -36.31 9.86
N GLY A 13 -46.10 -36.93 10.06
CA GLY A 13 -46.54 -37.46 11.33
C GLY A 13 -45.73 -38.70 11.67
N ILE A 14 -44.57 -38.53 12.31
CA ILE A 14 -43.99 -39.58 13.14
C ILE A 14 -44.86 -39.64 14.40
N LEU A 15 -46.02 -40.29 14.29
CA LEU A 15 -46.87 -40.75 15.40
C LEU A 15 -48.07 -41.58 14.87
N ASN A 16 -47.89 -42.37 13.81
CA ASN A 16 -48.85 -43.43 13.45
C ASN A 16 -48.54 -44.79 14.13
N LEU A 17 -47.49 -44.86 14.95
CA LEU A 17 -47.15 -46.04 15.75
C LEU A 17 -47.96 -46.14 17.06
N GLY A 18 -48.43 -45.02 17.61
CA GLY A 18 -49.27 -45.02 18.81
C GLY A 18 -50.68 -45.59 18.57
N GLY A 19 -51.30 -45.23 17.44
CA GLY A 19 -52.67 -45.67 17.11
C GLY A 19 -52.80 -47.16 16.78
N LYS A 20 -51.77 -47.77 16.17
CA LYS A 20 -51.75 -49.22 15.90
C LYS A 20 -51.37 -50.05 17.13
N ALA A 21 -50.53 -49.52 18.02
CA ALA A 21 -50.22 -50.18 19.29
C ALA A 21 -51.46 -50.24 20.21
N LEU A 22 -52.22 -49.14 20.31
CA LEU A 22 -53.46 -49.09 21.11
C LEU A 22 -54.54 -50.07 20.62
N LYS A 23 -54.65 -50.28 19.29
CA LYS A 23 -55.59 -51.22 18.67
C LYS A 23 -55.30 -52.69 19.01
N PHE A 24 -54.03 -53.05 19.19
CA PHE A 24 -53.61 -54.39 19.62
C PHE A 24 -53.77 -54.60 21.14
N LEU A 25 -53.69 -53.52 21.92
CA LEU A 25 -53.65 -53.58 23.39
C LEU A 25 -55.02 -53.60 24.08
N PHE A 26 -56.07 -53.04 23.48
CA PHE A 26 -57.34 -52.79 24.18
C PHE A 26 -58.61 -53.43 23.60
N GLY A 27 -58.52 -54.25 22.54
CA GLY A 27 -59.58 -55.19 22.13
C GLY A 27 -61.04 -54.72 22.25
N ALA A 28 -61.39 -53.53 21.76
CA ALA A 28 -62.76 -53.00 21.83
C ALA A 28 -63.46 -53.11 20.46
N ALA A 29 -64.66 -53.71 20.46
CA ALA A 29 -65.62 -53.64 19.36
C ALA A 29 -66.19 -52.22 19.25
N LEU A 30 -66.29 -51.66 18.03
CA LEU A 30 -66.95 -50.38 17.78
C LEU A 30 -68.48 -50.53 17.73
N SER A 31 -69.15 -49.49 18.19
CA SER A 31 -70.59 -49.33 18.37
C SER A 31 -71.34 -49.07 17.05
N GLU A 32 -71.46 -50.07 16.18
CA GLU A 32 -72.25 -49.96 14.94
C GLU A 32 -73.28 -51.07 14.67
N ASP A 33 -73.57 -52.00 15.60
CA ASP A 33 -74.58 -53.06 15.39
C ASP A 33 -75.51 -53.27 16.61
N LEU A 34 -76.18 -52.21 17.08
CA LEU A 34 -77.22 -52.34 18.12
C LEU A 34 -78.59 -51.85 17.64
N GLY A 35 -79.24 -52.74 16.91
CA GLY A 35 -80.69 -52.83 16.70
C GLY A 35 -80.98 -53.96 15.72
N PRO A 36 -81.95 -54.87 15.91
CA PRO A 36 -82.96 -55.03 16.97
C PRO A 36 -82.91 -56.44 17.63
N LEU A 37 -82.78 -56.54 18.95
CA LEU A 37 -82.97 -57.83 19.64
C LEU A 37 -83.73 -57.67 20.96
N ASN A 38 -84.78 -56.84 20.94
CA ASN A 38 -85.74 -56.73 22.05
C ASN A 38 -86.94 -57.71 21.92
N ASP A 39 -87.01 -58.53 20.87
CA ASP A 39 -88.13 -59.48 20.64
C ASP A 39 -87.73 -60.97 20.68
N LYS A 40 -86.52 -61.31 21.16
CA LYS A 40 -86.07 -62.71 21.29
C LYS A 40 -85.81 -63.19 22.71
N ILE A 41 -85.97 -62.33 23.71
CA ILE A 41 -85.68 -62.66 25.12
C ILE A 41 -86.89 -63.30 25.83
N GLU A 42 -88.11 -63.12 25.32
CA GLU A 42 -89.31 -63.71 25.96
C GLU A 42 -89.67 -65.12 25.47
N ARG A 43 -88.95 -65.64 24.45
CA ARG A 43 -89.11 -67.02 23.94
C ARG A 43 -87.97 -67.99 24.28
N LEU A 44 -87.10 -67.61 25.22
CA LEU A 44 -86.04 -68.47 25.76
C LEU A 44 -86.27 -68.82 27.25
N ARG A 45 -87.55 -68.92 27.65
CA ARG A 45 -87.97 -69.40 28.99
C ARG A 45 -88.31 -70.90 29.02
N THR A 46 -88.14 -71.62 27.91
CA THR A 46 -88.48 -73.06 27.79
C THR A 46 -87.39 -73.87 27.08
N GLN A 47 -86.14 -73.65 27.47
CA GLN A 47 -85.05 -74.63 27.31
C GLN A 47 -83.98 -74.36 28.38
N VAL A 48 -84.37 -74.59 29.64
CA VAL A 48 -83.46 -74.61 30.79
C VAL A 48 -82.83 -76.00 30.83
N GLY A 49 -81.62 -76.12 30.28
CA GLY A 49 -80.94 -77.40 30.23
C GLY A 49 -79.59 -77.42 29.53
N GLU A 50 -78.80 -76.33 29.53
CA GLU A 50 -77.37 -76.38 29.11
C GLU A 50 -76.55 -75.13 29.50
N LEU A 51 -76.84 -74.52 30.65
CA LEU A 51 -76.19 -73.29 31.13
C LEU A 51 -75.08 -73.54 32.17
N ALA A 52 -74.27 -74.59 31.95
CA ALA A 52 -73.06 -74.88 32.72
C ALA A 52 -71.78 -74.97 31.85
N HIS A 53 -71.89 -74.86 30.52
CA HIS A 53 -70.74 -74.94 29.62
C HIS A 53 -70.19 -73.56 29.20
N ASP A 54 -71.03 -72.52 29.15
CA ASP A 54 -70.64 -71.21 28.59
C ASP A 54 -69.94 -70.25 29.59
N GLY A 55 -70.00 -70.54 30.90
CA GLY A 55 -69.28 -69.77 31.92
C GLY A 55 -67.78 -70.07 31.95
N LYS A 56 -67.41 -71.31 31.62
CA LYS A 56 -66.02 -71.79 31.64
C LYS A 56 -65.24 -71.23 30.45
N GLU A 57 -65.87 -71.17 29.28
CA GLU A 57 -65.26 -70.64 28.05
C GLU A 57 -65.00 -69.13 28.16
N ARG A 58 -65.95 -68.36 28.72
CA ARG A 58 -65.78 -66.92 28.99
C ARG A 58 -64.73 -66.62 30.07
N LEU A 59 -64.64 -67.43 31.12
CA LEU A 59 -63.60 -67.31 32.15
C LEU A 59 -62.22 -67.66 31.59
N THR A 60 -62.12 -68.65 30.70
CA THR A 60 -60.86 -69.05 30.07
C THR A 60 -60.40 -67.99 29.07
N MET A 61 -61.31 -67.45 28.27
CA MET A 61 -61.03 -66.34 27.35
C MET A 61 -60.64 -65.05 28.09
N SER A 62 -61.33 -64.71 29.19
CA SER A 62 -60.96 -63.57 30.05
C SER A 62 -59.58 -63.75 30.70
N ARG A 63 -59.27 -64.97 31.17
CA ARG A 63 -57.95 -65.29 31.74
C ARG A 63 -56.86 -65.21 30.68
N GLU A 64 -57.11 -65.67 29.46
CA GLU A 64 -56.17 -65.56 28.36
C GLU A 64 -55.99 -64.11 27.88
N ILE A 65 -57.06 -63.31 27.85
CA ILE A 65 -56.99 -61.88 27.59
C ILE A 65 -56.16 -61.18 28.69
N HIS A 66 -56.39 -61.49 29.96
CA HIS A 66 -55.58 -60.93 31.07
C HIS A 66 -54.10 -61.32 30.97
N LEU A 67 -53.81 -62.56 30.57
CA LEU A 67 -52.43 -63.03 30.35
C LEU A 67 -51.79 -62.28 29.17
N ARG A 68 -52.47 -62.18 28.03
CA ARG A 68 -51.98 -61.46 26.85
C ARG A 68 -51.84 -59.95 27.10
N VAL A 69 -52.75 -59.34 27.84
CA VAL A 69 -52.65 -57.93 28.27
C VAL A 69 -51.45 -57.75 29.20
N GLY A 70 -51.21 -58.68 30.13
CA GLY A 70 -50.04 -58.67 31.00
C GLY A 70 -48.71 -58.84 30.25
N GLU A 71 -48.66 -59.73 29.27
CA GLU A 71 -47.49 -59.93 28.40
C GLU A 71 -47.24 -58.72 27.49
N ASN A 72 -48.30 -58.16 26.90
CA ASN A 72 -48.20 -56.97 26.07
C ASN A 72 -47.77 -55.75 26.89
N ALA A 73 -48.24 -55.60 28.12
CA ALA A 73 -47.80 -54.55 29.04
C ALA A 73 -46.30 -54.68 29.38
N LYS A 74 -45.81 -55.91 29.59
CA LYS A 74 -44.37 -56.17 29.77
C LYS A 74 -43.55 -55.81 28.53
N LEU A 75 -44.02 -56.19 27.35
CA LEU A 75 -43.36 -55.86 26.08
C LEU A 75 -43.30 -54.34 25.87
N LEU A 76 -44.40 -53.63 26.15
CA LEU A 76 -44.46 -52.17 26.04
C LEU A 76 -43.48 -51.49 27.00
N ALA A 77 -43.40 -51.97 28.25
CA ALA A 77 -42.47 -51.46 29.23
C ALA A 77 -41.01 -51.69 28.81
N GLN A 78 -40.69 -52.84 28.22
CA GLN A 78 -39.36 -53.11 27.64
C GLN A 78 -39.05 -52.19 26.46
N MET A 79 -40.01 -51.97 25.57
CA MET A 79 -39.86 -51.08 24.41
C MET A 79 -39.66 -49.62 24.83
N ILE A 80 -40.41 -49.15 25.83
CA ILE A 80 -40.23 -47.81 26.42
C ILE A 80 -38.84 -47.67 27.04
N ARG A 81 -38.36 -48.69 27.76
CA ARG A 81 -36.99 -48.68 28.32
C ARG A 81 -35.93 -48.63 27.23
N ALA A 82 -36.07 -49.44 26.17
CA ALA A 82 -35.14 -49.46 25.04
C ALA A 82 -35.15 -48.15 24.24
N MET A 83 -36.33 -47.53 24.06
CA MET A 83 -36.44 -46.22 23.42
C MET A 83 -35.83 -45.11 24.27
N LYS A 84 -36.01 -45.17 25.60
CA LYS A 84 -35.41 -44.21 26.53
C LYS A 84 -33.88 -44.32 26.51
N SER A 85 -33.33 -45.54 26.59
CA SER A 85 -31.88 -45.73 26.54
C SER A 85 -31.27 -45.28 25.21
N ARG A 86 -31.94 -45.58 24.08
CA ARG A 86 -31.49 -45.13 22.75
C ARG A 86 -31.53 -43.61 22.60
N ARG A 87 -32.57 -42.96 23.12
CA ARG A 87 -32.67 -41.49 23.11
C ARG A 87 -31.61 -40.83 23.99
N GLU A 88 -31.29 -41.41 25.14
CA GLU A 88 -30.19 -40.94 25.98
C GLU A 88 -28.84 -41.10 25.27
N GLU A 89 -28.66 -42.16 24.50
CA GLU A 89 -27.45 -42.40 23.70
C GLU A 89 -27.31 -41.41 22.54
N GLU A 90 -28.38 -41.15 21.79
CA GLU A 90 -28.41 -40.12 20.74
C GLU A 90 -28.10 -38.71 21.30
N ILE A 91 -28.62 -38.38 22.49
CA ILE A 91 -28.31 -37.11 23.18
C ILE A 91 -26.82 -37.06 23.57
N ARG A 92 -26.26 -38.17 24.09
CA ARG A 92 -24.84 -38.24 24.44
C ARG A 92 -23.94 -38.07 23.20
N GLU A 93 -24.27 -38.73 22.10
CA GLU A 93 -23.54 -38.60 20.84
C GLU A 93 -23.61 -37.17 20.30
N GLN A 94 -24.77 -36.53 20.32
CA GLN A 94 -24.89 -35.12 19.92
C GLN A 94 -24.02 -34.21 20.79
N ILE A 95 -24.05 -34.36 22.11
CA ILE A 95 -23.23 -33.55 23.02
C ILE A 95 -21.73 -33.76 22.73
N ALA A 96 -21.30 -35.01 22.52
CA ALA A 96 -19.92 -35.33 22.18
C ALA A 96 -19.50 -34.68 20.85
N LEU A 97 -20.37 -34.72 19.84
CA LEU A 97 -20.13 -34.07 18.55
C LEU A 97 -19.99 -32.55 18.71
N TYR A 98 -20.90 -31.89 19.44
CA TYR A 98 -20.81 -30.46 19.72
C TYR A 98 -19.54 -30.08 20.49
N GLN A 99 -19.11 -30.91 21.43
CA GLN A 99 -17.86 -30.71 22.16
C GLN A 99 -16.64 -30.80 21.23
N GLN A 100 -16.59 -31.81 20.35
CA GLN A 100 -15.54 -31.93 19.34
C GLN A 100 -15.52 -30.72 18.40
N LEU A 101 -16.68 -30.28 17.91
CA LEU A 101 -16.83 -29.13 17.02
C LEU A 101 -16.33 -27.83 17.67
N ASN A 102 -16.64 -27.64 18.95
CA ASN A 102 -16.13 -26.51 19.72
C ASN A 102 -14.62 -26.57 19.92
N GLN A 103 -14.07 -27.76 20.21
CA GLN A 103 -12.62 -27.93 20.34
C GLN A 103 -11.88 -27.68 19.02
N THR A 104 -12.39 -28.19 17.89
CA THR A 104 -11.79 -27.94 16.56
C THR A 104 -11.87 -26.46 16.19
N THR A 105 -13.00 -25.79 16.46
CA THR A 105 -13.15 -24.36 16.18
C THR A 105 -12.14 -23.53 16.98
N ARG A 106 -11.93 -23.85 18.27
CA ARG A 106 -10.91 -23.18 19.09
C ARG A 106 -9.50 -23.37 18.53
N ARG A 107 -9.14 -24.60 18.12
CA ARG A 107 -7.84 -24.88 17.51
C ARG A 107 -7.63 -24.11 16.21
N ILE A 108 -8.65 -23.99 15.37
CA ILE A 108 -8.58 -23.21 14.13
C ILE A 108 -8.35 -21.73 14.43
N ILE A 109 -9.11 -21.14 15.35
CA ILE A 109 -8.95 -19.73 15.74
C ILE A 109 -7.54 -19.49 16.32
N GLU A 110 -7.03 -20.39 17.15
CA GLU A 110 -5.66 -20.29 17.67
C GLU A 110 -4.59 -20.42 16.57
N ALA A 111 -4.80 -21.32 15.62
CA ALA A 111 -3.91 -21.50 14.47
C ALA A 111 -3.90 -20.27 13.56
N GLU A 112 -5.07 -19.66 13.27
CA GLU A 112 -5.16 -18.42 12.51
C GLU A 112 -4.47 -17.26 13.22
N LYS A 113 -4.66 -17.11 14.53
CA LYS A 113 -3.95 -16.09 15.32
C LYS A 113 -2.44 -16.27 15.22
N LYS A 114 -1.95 -17.51 15.41
CA LYS A 114 -0.52 -17.82 15.24
C LYS A 114 -0.02 -17.48 13.84
N ALA A 115 -0.77 -17.86 12.80
CA ALA A 115 -0.43 -17.56 11.41
C ALA A 115 -0.43 -16.05 11.11
N SER A 116 -1.30 -15.27 11.76
CA SER A 116 -1.29 -13.81 11.66
C SER A 116 -0.01 -13.24 12.24
N TYR A 117 0.37 -13.67 13.45
CA TYR A 117 1.62 -13.21 14.09
C TYR A 117 2.86 -13.59 13.29
N THR A 118 2.91 -14.78 12.69
CA THR A 118 4.06 -15.18 11.85
C THR A 118 4.16 -14.32 10.59
N ARG A 119 3.01 -13.99 9.95
CA ARG A 119 3.00 -13.10 8.78
C ARG A 119 3.43 -11.67 9.13
N GLU A 120 2.99 -11.16 10.27
CA GLU A 120 3.44 -9.86 10.76
C GLU A 120 4.95 -9.85 11.00
N LEU A 121 5.48 -10.91 11.61
CA LEU A 121 6.91 -11.07 11.84
C LEU A 121 7.68 -11.16 10.51
N GLU A 122 7.22 -11.95 9.55
CA GLU A 122 7.79 -12.03 8.20
C GLU A 122 7.79 -10.66 7.51
N ALA A 123 6.70 -9.90 7.61
CA ALA A 123 6.61 -8.56 7.05
C ALA A 123 7.61 -7.60 7.70
N ILE A 124 7.82 -7.68 9.02
CA ILE A 124 8.82 -6.89 9.74
C ILE A 124 10.24 -7.29 9.29
N ILE A 125 10.53 -8.58 9.18
CA ILE A 125 11.84 -9.08 8.71
C ILE A 125 12.12 -8.60 7.29
N MET A 126 11.14 -8.68 6.39
CA MET A 126 11.28 -8.19 5.01
C MET A 126 11.48 -6.67 4.96
N LYS A 127 10.78 -5.91 5.82
CA LYS A 127 11.03 -4.46 5.95
C LYS A 127 12.43 -4.16 6.47
N MET A 128 12.93 -4.91 7.44
CA MET A 128 14.31 -4.75 7.92
C MET A 128 15.33 -5.08 6.83
N TYR A 129 15.13 -6.18 6.10
CA TYR A 129 16.05 -6.58 5.03
C TYR A 129 16.13 -5.52 3.91
N THR A 130 14.97 -5.00 3.50
CA THR A 130 14.92 -3.93 2.49
C THR A 130 15.51 -2.62 3.01
N ALA A 131 15.30 -2.26 4.28
CA ALA A 131 15.91 -1.09 4.90
C ALA A 131 17.44 -1.21 4.96
N ILE A 132 17.98 -2.35 5.40
CA ILE A 132 19.42 -2.60 5.44
C ILE A 132 20.02 -2.51 4.04
N SER A 133 19.41 -3.19 3.07
CA SER A 133 19.89 -3.20 1.67
C SER A 133 19.87 -1.80 1.04
N SER A 134 18.86 -0.99 1.38
CA SER A 134 18.76 0.40 0.92
C SER A 134 19.84 1.29 1.54
N ILE A 135 20.12 1.11 2.84
CA ILE A 135 21.18 1.83 3.54
C ILE A 135 22.55 1.46 2.99
N THR A 136 22.86 0.19 2.79
CA THR A 136 24.16 -0.25 2.25
C THR A 136 24.40 0.34 0.85
N LEU A 137 23.44 0.20 -0.07
CA LEU A 137 23.54 0.80 -1.40
C LEU A 137 23.71 2.32 -1.35
N SER A 138 23.06 2.97 -0.39
CA SER A 138 23.18 4.41 -0.25
C SER A 138 24.49 4.85 0.36
N LEU A 139 25.07 4.07 1.27
CA LEU A 139 26.42 4.28 1.79
C LEU A 139 27.45 4.11 0.67
N ASP A 140 27.30 3.12 -0.21
CA ASP A 140 28.15 2.97 -1.38
C ASP A 140 28.10 4.21 -2.29
N LEU A 141 26.89 4.75 -2.51
CA LEU A 141 26.71 6.01 -3.24
C LEU A 141 27.33 7.21 -2.51
N ALA A 142 27.24 7.26 -1.18
CA ALA A 142 27.87 8.31 -0.39
C ALA A 142 29.40 8.25 -0.45
N MET A 143 29.98 7.05 -0.55
CA MET A 143 31.42 6.86 -0.81
C MET A 143 31.84 7.40 -2.19
N THR A 144 30.91 7.45 -3.14
CA THR A 144 31.09 8.13 -4.45
C THR A 144 30.69 9.61 -4.44
N HIS A 145 30.65 10.23 -3.26
CA HIS A 145 30.30 11.64 -3.04
C HIS A 145 28.85 12.04 -3.31
N ARG A 146 27.91 11.09 -3.38
CA ARG A 146 26.51 11.37 -3.74
C ARG A 146 25.58 11.20 -2.54
N LEU A 147 24.71 12.19 -2.30
CA LEU A 147 23.67 12.10 -1.28
C LEU A 147 22.42 11.40 -1.84
N THR A 148 21.81 10.52 -1.05
CA THR A 148 20.55 9.87 -1.40
C THR A 148 19.46 10.14 -0.36
N ALA A 149 18.21 10.09 -0.82
CA ALA A 149 17.04 10.22 0.06
C ALA A 149 16.88 9.06 1.05
N SER A 150 17.49 7.91 0.76
CA SER A 150 17.50 6.76 1.68
C SER A 150 18.36 7.00 2.92
N LEU A 151 19.50 7.71 2.78
CA LEU A 151 20.33 8.11 3.93
C LEU A 151 19.75 9.32 4.67
N LEU A 152 19.31 10.32 3.92
CA LEU A 152 18.72 11.52 4.49
C LEU A 152 17.43 11.85 3.74
N PRO A 153 16.27 11.44 4.26
CA PRO A 153 14.97 11.69 3.62
C PRO A 153 14.66 13.18 3.44
N SER A 154 13.92 13.52 2.38
CA SER A 154 13.65 14.92 2.00
C SER A 154 13.01 15.74 3.11
N HIS A 155 12.12 15.14 3.92
CA HIS A 155 11.48 15.84 5.04
C HIS A 155 12.48 16.22 6.14
N LYS A 156 13.48 15.36 6.42
CA LYS A 156 14.55 15.67 7.38
C LYS A 156 15.52 16.69 6.79
N LEU A 157 15.91 16.52 5.53
CA LEU A 157 16.77 17.49 4.85
C LEU A 157 16.10 18.87 4.81
N PHE A 158 14.79 18.96 4.55
CA PHE A 158 14.05 20.21 4.61
C PHE A 158 14.13 20.89 5.97
N ALA A 159 13.89 20.14 7.05
CA ALA A 159 13.98 20.68 8.40
C ALA A 159 15.39 21.23 8.67
N ILE A 160 16.44 20.47 8.33
CA ILE A 160 17.84 20.88 8.49
C ILE A 160 18.14 22.15 7.69
N LEU A 161 17.79 22.18 6.40
CA LEU A 161 18.09 23.33 5.54
C LEU A 161 17.31 24.58 5.94
N ARG A 162 16.06 24.42 6.41
CA ARG A 162 15.28 25.53 6.96
C ARG A 162 15.94 26.12 8.19
N ASP A 163 16.44 25.27 9.09
CA ASP A 163 17.08 25.73 10.32
C ASP A 163 18.43 26.41 10.00
N ILE A 164 19.18 25.91 9.01
CA ILE A 164 20.39 26.56 8.47
C ILE A 164 20.06 27.90 7.81
N TYR A 165 18.94 28.01 7.08
CA TYR A 165 18.54 29.23 6.37
C TYR A 165 18.50 30.45 7.29
N VAL A 166 18.03 30.27 8.53
CA VAL A 166 17.91 31.34 9.54
C VAL A 166 19.29 31.85 9.98
N GLN A 167 20.34 31.04 9.82
CA GLN A 167 21.70 31.32 10.26
C GLN A 167 22.62 31.80 9.12
N LEU A 168 22.12 31.82 7.87
CA LEU A 168 22.92 32.27 6.74
C LEU A 168 23.22 33.77 6.85
N GLU A 169 24.47 34.12 6.55
CA GLU A 169 24.90 35.52 6.45
C GLU A 169 24.13 36.26 5.34
N GLN A 170 24.04 37.59 5.47
CA GLN A 170 23.37 38.42 4.47
C GLN A 170 24.00 38.24 3.08
N GLY A 171 23.14 38.07 2.07
CA GLY A 171 23.55 37.91 0.68
C GLY A 171 23.80 36.45 0.25
N TYR A 172 23.87 35.51 1.19
CA TYR A 172 23.87 34.08 0.89
C TYR A 172 22.46 33.50 0.81
N SER A 173 22.26 32.60 -0.14
CA SER A 173 21.03 31.86 -0.34
C SER A 173 21.35 30.45 -0.84
N PHE A 174 20.38 29.55 -0.77
CA PHE A 174 20.51 28.26 -1.42
C PHE A 174 20.49 28.41 -2.94
N ILE A 175 21.07 27.44 -3.65
CA ILE A 175 21.07 27.39 -5.13
C ILE A 175 19.67 27.38 -5.75
N THR A 176 18.66 26.95 -5.00
CA THR A 176 17.26 26.95 -5.39
C THR A 176 16.37 27.17 -4.17
N ALA A 177 15.10 27.53 -4.38
CA ALA A 177 14.14 27.73 -3.31
C ALA A 177 13.87 26.43 -2.53
N LEU A 178 13.73 26.53 -1.20
CA LEU A 178 13.35 25.42 -0.33
C LEU A 178 11.88 25.03 -0.52
N LYS A 179 11.58 24.35 -1.63
CA LYS A 179 10.26 23.80 -1.98
C LYS A 179 10.35 22.31 -2.24
N PRO A 180 9.31 21.51 -1.95
CA PRO A 180 9.30 20.07 -2.21
C PRO A 180 9.72 19.70 -3.64
N GLU A 181 9.25 20.46 -4.64
CA GLU A 181 9.59 20.23 -6.05
C GLU A 181 11.11 20.30 -6.33
N ASN A 182 11.85 21.09 -5.55
CA ASN A 182 13.26 21.41 -5.80
C ASN A 182 14.24 20.48 -5.09
N PHE A 183 13.79 19.53 -4.27
CA PHE A 183 14.68 18.67 -3.46
C PHE A 183 15.64 17.84 -4.30
N HIS A 184 15.23 17.44 -5.50
CA HIS A 184 16.10 16.73 -6.44
C HIS A 184 17.37 17.53 -6.79
N VAL A 185 17.30 18.86 -6.85
CA VAL A 185 18.45 19.74 -7.12
C VAL A 185 19.42 19.71 -5.94
N PHE A 186 18.92 19.76 -4.71
CA PHE A 186 19.75 19.67 -3.52
C PHE A 186 20.52 18.34 -3.47
N TYR A 187 19.87 17.21 -3.70
CA TYR A 187 20.54 15.90 -3.76
C TYR A 187 21.57 15.82 -4.89
N ALA A 188 21.26 16.38 -6.08
CA ALA A 188 22.17 16.37 -7.21
C ALA A 188 23.41 17.26 -7.02
N SER A 189 23.26 18.36 -6.28
CA SER A 189 24.32 19.35 -6.04
C SER A 189 25.16 19.08 -4.79
N ALA A 190 24.71 18.18 -3.92
CA ALA A 190 25.38 17.87 -2.66
C ALA A 190 26.61 17.00 -2.91
N GLN A 191 27.73 17.36 -2.27
CA GLN A 191 28.91 16.52 -2.18
C GLN A 191 28.99 15.92 -0.79
N VAL A 192 29.14 14.59 -0.72
CA VAL A 192 29.15 13.87 0.56
C VAL A 192 30.55 13.34 0.84
N ALA A 193 30.99 13.47 2.08
CA ALA A 193 32.11 12.70 2.62
C ALA A 193 31.61 11.83 3.77
N VAL A 194 32.09 10.59 3.81
CA VAL A 194 31.73 9.62 4.83
C VAL A 194 32.92 9.46 5.77
N LEU A 195 32.67 9.63 7.07
CA LEU A 195 33.65 9.45 8.13
C LEU A 195 33.16 8.36 9.07
N ALA A 196 33.90 7.26 9.16
CA ALA A 196 33.64 6.22 10.16
C ALA A 196 34.42 6.56 11.44
N THR A 197 33.71 6.63 12.56
CA THR A 197 34.28 6.65 13.91
C THR A 197 33.93 5.34 14.62
N GLU A 198 34.58 5.03 15.75
CA GLU A 198 34.31 3.80 16.51
C GLU A 198 32.83 3.61 16.88
N GLU A 199 32.10 4.71 17.09
CA GLU A 199 30.70 4.70 17.54
C GLU A 199 29.67 4.95 16.42
N ALA A 200 30.08 5.46 15.26
CA ALA A 200 29.13 6.01 14.29
C ALA A 200 29.71 6.22 12.89
N ILE A 201 28.80 6.25 11.91
CA ILE A 201 29.07 6.76 10.56
C ILE A 201 28.57 8.20 10.49
N ARG A 202 29.46 9.14 10.23
CA ARG A 202 29.16 10.57 10.08
C ARG A 202 29.17 10.93 8.60
N LEU A 203 28.09 11.57 8.16
CA LEU A 203 27.99 12.13 6.81
C LEU A 203 28.28 13.63 6.88
N VAL A 204 29.33 14.07 6.20
CA VAL A 204 29.62 15.49 5.99
C VAL A 204 29.05 15.85 4.63
N ILE A 205 28.00 16.67 4.64
CA ILE A 205 27.28 17.09 3.43
C ILE A 205 27.69 18.52 3.11
N GLN A 206 28.37 18.70 1.99
CA GLN A 206 28.72 19.99 1.43
C GLN A 206 27.66 20.39 0.42
N LEU A 207 26.99 21.52 0.67
CA LEU A 207 26.01 22.09 -0.24
C LEU A 207 26.54 23.42 -0.78
N PRO A 208 26.49 23.64 -2.10
CA PRO A 208 26.83 24.92 -2.66
C PRO A 208 25.82 25.98 -2.22
N LEU A 209 26.31 27.15 -1.89
CA LEU A 209 25.51 28.34 -1.64
C LEU A 209 25.65 29.31 -2.81
N ARG A 210 24.58 30.04 -3.08
CA ARG A 210 24.56 31.14 -4.02
C ARG A 210 24.76 32.44 -3.26
N HIS A 211 25.62 33.30 -3.79
CA HIS A 211 25.74 34.68 -3.33
C HIS A 211 25.47 35.62 -4.51
N GLU A 212 24.71 36.69 -4.29
CA GLU A 212 24.33 37.62 -5.37
C GLU A 212 25.55 38.19 -6.08
N LYS A 213 26.55 38.64 -5.31
CA LYS A 213 27.84 39.14 -5.84
C LYS A 213 28.72 38.09 -6.50
N ARG A 214 28.39 36.79 -6.41
CA ARG A 214 29.17 35.68 -6.98
C ARG A 214 28.41 34.92 -8.07
N THR A 215 27.32 35.50 -8.57
CA THR A 215 26.56 34.94 -9.70
C THR A 215 26.91 35.71 -10.97
N TYR A 216 27.34 34.98 -12.00
CA TYR A 216 27.82 35.56 -13.26
C TYR A 216 27.03 35.02 -14.46
N LEU A 217 26.79 35.90 -15.43
CA LEU A 217 26.32 35.53 -16.77
C LEU A 217 27.53 35.38 -17.69
N VAL A 218 27.65 34.20 -18.30
CA VAL A 218 28.76 33.89 -19.20
C VAL A 218 28.36 34.19 -20.64
N TYR A 219 29.17 34.99 -21.31
CA TYR A 219 29.02 35.38 -22.71
C TYR A 219 30.13 34.75 -23.54
N ASP A 220 29.75 34.32 -24.74
CA ASP A 220 30.69 33.87 -25.77
C ASP A 220 30.91 35.02 -26.76
N PRO A 221 32.06 35.72 -26.72
CA PRO A 221 32.27 36.89 -27.54
C PRO A 221 32.48 36.49 -29.01
N VAL A 222 31.62 37.02 -29.89
CA VAL A 222 31.74 36.86 -31.34
C VAL A 222 31.95 38.23 -31.97
N ALA A 223 33.17 38.48 -32.44
CA ALA A 223 33.50 39.73 -33.11
C ALA A 223 33.08 39.70 -34.59
N LEU A 224 32.14 40.57 -34.94
CA LEU A 224 31.75 40.80 -36.33
C LEU A 224 32.66 41.86 -36.96
N PRO A 225 33.04 41.74 -38.24
CA PRO A 225 33.76 42.78 -38.95
C PRO A 225 32.99 44.10 -39.01
N THR A 226 33.66 45.21 -38.73
CA THR A 226 33.14 46.57 -38.82
C THR A 226 33.92 47.37 -39.84
N PHE A 227 33.25 48.30 -40.52
CA PHE A 227 33.90 49.17 -41.50
C PHE A 227 34.64 50.29 -40.79
N GLU A 228 35.93 50.46 -41.06
CA GLU A 228 36.76 51.56 -40.54
C GLU A 228 36.91 52.64 -41.63
N PRO A 229 36.24 53.79 -41.50
CA PRO A 229 36.21 54.82 -42.55
C PRO A 229 37.59 55.36 -42.90
N ASN A 230 38.47 55.49 -41.90
CA ASN A 230 39.81 56.05 -42.09
C ASN A 230 40.71 55.16 -42.96
N LEU A 231 40.46 53.84 -42.97
CA LEU A 231 41.22 52.86 -43.73
C LEU A 231 40.51 52.44 -45.02
N GLY A 232 39.22 52.77 -45.16
CA GLY A 232 38.38 52.30 -46.27
C GLY A 232 38.23 50.77 -46.32
N LYS A 233 38.39 50.09 -45.19
CA LYS A 233 38.42 48.61 -45.11
C LYS A 233 37.61 48.11 -43.93
N PHE A 234 37.20 46.84 -44.02
CA PHE A 234 36.62 46.13 -42.88
C PHE A 234 37.72 45.66 -41.94
N ILE A 235 37.54 45.90 -40.65
CA ILE A 235 38.40 45.43 -39.58
C ILE A 235 37.63 44.44 -38.71
N ARG A 236 38.31 43.42 -38.20
CA ARG A 236 37.78 42.52 -37.18
C ARG A 236 38.61 42.67 -35.91
N ILE A 237 37.93 42.74 -34.78
CA ILE A 237 38.58 42.79 -33.47
C ILE A 237 38.86 41.36 -33.04
N HIS A 238 40.07 41.10 -32.57
CA HIS A 238 40.42 39.80 -32.04
C HIS A 238 40.03 39.72 -30.57
N THR A 239 38.99 38.95 -30.28
CA THR A 239 38.43 38.77 -28.93
C THR A 239 39.08 37.63 -28.14
N GLY A 240 40.09 36.96 -28.71
CA GLY A 240 40.70 35.78 -28.11
C GLY A 240 39.73 34.59 -28.04
N THR A 241 40.11 33.56 -27.27
CA THR A 241 39.28 32.37 -26.99
C THR A 241 38.60 32.43 -25.62
N GLU A 242 38.82 33.50 -24.88
CA GLU A 242 38.29 33.66 -23.53
C GLU A 242 36.79 33.99 -23.58
N LYS A 243 36.05 33.43 -22.62
CA LYS A 243 34.64 33.75 -22.40
C LYS A 243 34.55 34.84 -21.35
N LEU A 244 33.58 35.74 -21.49
CA LEU A 244 33.39 36.85 -20.57
C LEU A 244 32.29 36.51 -19.57
N ALA A 245 32.61 36.41 -18.28
CA ALA A 245 31.62 36.23 -17.23
C ALA A 245 31.37 37.56 -16.50
N VAL A 246 30.15 38.07 -16.52
CA VAL A 246 29.80 39.37 -15.94
C VAL A 246 28.93 39.19 -14.72
N SER A 247 29.25 39.86 -13.62
CA SER A 247 28.46 39.77 -12.39
C SER A 247 27.04 40.30 -12.61
N SER A 248 26.10 39.80 -11.81
CA SER A 248 24.68 40.18 -11.93
C SER A 248 24.44 41.69 -11.75
N ASP A 249 25.26 42.37 -10.94
CA ASP A 249 25.24 43.81 -10.73
C ASP A 249 26.05 44.62 -11.74
N ARG A 250 26.72 43.95 -12.69
CA ARG A 250 27.58 44.52 -13.74
C ARG A 250 28.73 45.41 -13.21
N ARG A 251 29.17 45.16 -11.97
CA ARG A 251 30.28 45.89 -11.34
C ARG A 251 31.62 45.17 -11.45
N SER A 252 31.60 43.88 -11.75
CA SER A 252 32.80 43.07 -11.91
C SER A 252 32.63 42.07 -13.05
N TYR A 253 33.75 41.55 -13.53
CA TYR A 253 33.77 40.53 -14.57
C TYR A 253 34.95 39.57 -14.37
N MET A 254 34.92 38.46 -15.08
CA MET A 254 36.02 37.49 -15.16
C MET A 254 36.25 37.13 -16.62
N LEU A 255 37.52 36.89 -16.96
CA LEU A 255 37.91 36.29 -18.23
C LEU A 255 38.11 34.80 -17.98
N LEU A 256 37.24 33.98 -18.56
CA LEU A 256 37.25 32.54 -18.40
C LEU A 256 38.00 31.91 -19.57
N PRO A 257 38.99 31.04 -19.32
CA PRO A 257 39.59 30.21 -20.37
C PRO A 257 38.53 29.40 -21.13
N ALA A 258 38.78 29.13 -22.42
CA ALA A 258 37.83 28.42 -23.29
C ALA A 258 37.42 27.03 -22.74
N ASP A 259 38.34 26.38 -22.04
CA ASP A 259 38.20 25.06 -21.43
C ASP A 259 37.68 25.11 -19.99
N TYR A 260 37.56 26.30 -19.37
CA TYR A 260 37.10 26.43 -17.98
C TYR A 260 35.72 25.81 -17.76
N ILE A 261 34.82 25.96 -18.75
CA ILE A 261 33.47 25.39 -18.67
C ILE A 261 33.49 23.86 -18.63
N LYS A 262 34.52 23.21 -19.18
CA LYS A 262 34.64 21.74 -19.15
C LYS A 262 34.84 21.20 -17.74
N ASN A 263 35.30 22.03 -16.80
CA ASN A 263 35.49 21.66 -15.40
C ASN A 263 34.23 21.89 -14.55
N CYS A 264 33.13 22.32 -15.17
CA CYS A 264 31.88 22.52 -14.46
C CYS A 264 31.06 21.23 -14.42
N GLN A 265 30.42 20.97 -13.27
CA GLN A 265 29.44 19.90 -13.17
C GLN A 265 28.14 20.38 -13.81
N GLU A 266 27.80 19.78 -14.94
CA GLU A 266 26.54 20.03 -15.64
C GLU A 266 25.37 19.35 -14.91
N GLY A 267 24.25 20.07 -14.81
CA GLY A 267 23.05 19.63 -14.13
C GLY A 267 21.93 20.65 -14.31
N VAL A 268 20.94 20.66 -13.41
CA VAL A 268 19.89 21.70 -13.40
C VAL A 268 20.51 23.10 -13.19
N ILE A 269 21.63 23.17 -12.48
CA ILE A 269 22.46 24.36 -12.30
C ILE A 269 23.90 23.95 -12.54
N THR A 270 24.59 24.67 -13.42
CA THR A 270 26.01 24.44 -13.71
C THR A 270 26.86 25.01 -12.58
N ILE A 271 27.59 24.16 -11.87
CA ILE A 271 28.48 24.56 -10.78
C ILE A 271 29.91 24.36 -11.24
N CYS A 272 30.68 25.45 -11.27
CA CYS A 272 32.08 25.44 -11.68
C CYS A 272 32.99 25.50 -10.47
N GLN A 273 33.92 24.55 -10.37
CA GLN A 273 34.98 24.59 -9.37
C GLN A 273 36.24 25.19 -9.99
N GLY A 274 36.84 26.18 -9.33
CA GLY A 274 38.04 26.83 -9.81
C GLY A 274 38.26 28.20 -9.18
N VAL A 275 39.49 28.69 -9.29
CA VAL A 275 39.85 30.06 -8.87
C VAL A 275 40.11 30.85 -10.15
N VAL A 276 39.21 31.79 -10.44
CA VAL A 276 39.40 32.77 -11.51
C VAL A 276 39.40 34.16 -10.88
N PRO A 277 40.38 35.03 -11.23
CA PRO A 277 40.41 36.38 -10.70
C PRO A 277 39.15 37.14 -11.10
N THR A 278 38.52 37.77 -10.12
CA THR A 278 37.46 38.74 -10.36
C THR A 278 38.12 40.09 -10.61
N ILE A 279 37.77 40.73 -11.71
CA ILE A 279 38.29 42.03 -12.13
C ILE A 279 37.19 43.07 -11.91
N GLU A 280 37.54 44.20 -11.29
CA GLU A 280 36.61 45.32 -11.15
C GLU A 280 36.37 45.99 -12.50
N ARG A 281 35.16 46.51 -12.72
CA ARG A 281 34.82 47.16 -14.00
C ARG A 281 35.73 48.35 -14.34
N THR A 282 36.35 48.99 -13.34
CA THR A 282 37.30 50.09 -13.52
C THR A 282 38.58 49.65 -14.23
N ASP A 283 38.98 48.39 -14.07
CA ASP A 283 40.15 47.83 -14.71
C ASP A 283 39.74 47.28 -16.08
N GLU A 284 39.81 48.14 -17.09
CA GLU A 284 39.32 47.83 -18.43
C GLU A 284 40.26 46.90 -19.22
N THR A 285 39.73 45.79 -19.71
CA THR A 285 40.33 44.93 -20.73
C THR A 285 39.61 45.10 -22.07
N CYS A 286 40.20 44.60 -23.16
CA CYS A 286 39.56 44.64 -24.48
C CYS A 286 38.13 44.08 -24.45
N LEU A 287 37.95 42.87 -23.90
CA LEU A 287 36.63 42.22 -23.84
C LEU A 287 35.64 42.97 -22.96
N SER A 288 36.06 43.48 -21.80
CA SER A 288 35.15 44.25 -20.95
C SER A 288 34.75 45.57 -21.61
N SER A 289 35.66 46.24 -22.32
CA SER A 289 35.35 47.50 -22.99
C SER A 289 34.40 47.31 -24.16
N LEU A 290 34.55 46.22 -24.93
CA LEU A 290 33.59 45.86 -25.98
C LEU A 290 32.20 45.58 -25.41
N TYR A 291 32.11 44.89 -24.27
CA TYR A 291 30.83 44.57 -23.64
C TYR A 291 30.16 45.78 -22.97
N PHE A 292 30.92 46.58 -22.22
CA PHE A 292 30.40 47.74 -21.49
C PHE A 292 30.33 49.02 -22.34
N GLY A 293 30.89 49.01 -23.55
CA GLY A 293 30.88 50.14 -24.48
C GLY A 293 31.82 51.28 -24.06
N THR A 294 32.95 50.97 -23.43
CA THR A 294 33.95 51.97 -23.02
C THR A 294 35.05 52.11 -24.07
N THR A 295 35.60 53.32 -24.20
CA THR A 295 36.59 53.63 -25.24
C THR A 295 38.03 53.37 -24.82
N HIS A 296 38.32 53.33 -23.51
CA HIS A 296 39.67 53.24 -23.00
C HIS A 296 40.30 51.87 -23.28
N GLY A 297 39.68 50.78 -22.84
CA GLY A 297 40.17 49.44 -23.16
C GLY A 297 39.92 48.99 -24.60
N TYR A 298 39.12 49.71 -25.40
CA TYR A 298 39.03 49.47 -26.85
C TYR A 298 40.38 49.69 -27.57
N SER A 299 41.24 50.55 -27.02
CA SER A 299 42.60 50.75 -27.53
C SER A 299 43.52 49.54 -27.27
N LEU A 300 43.20 48.71 -26.26
CA LEU A 300 43.94 47.50 -25.92
C LEU A 300 43.60 46.31 -26.83
N CYS A 301 42.54 46.43 -27.63
CA CYS A 301 42.11 45.39 -28.55
C CYS A 301 43.04 45.27 -29.76
N SER A 302 43.50 44.06 -30.04
CA SER A 302 44.17 43.74 -31.31
C SER A 302 43.14 43.68 -32.45
N ARG A 303 43.56 44.13 -33.63
CA ARG A 303 42.69 44.31 -34.80
C ARG A 303 43.37 43.71 -36.01
N GLU A 304 42.58 43.08 -36.87
CA GLU A 304 43.04 42.59 -38.16
C GLU A 304 42.20 43.19 -39.28
N ILE A 305 42.84 43.45 -40.41
CA ILE A 305 42.16 43.87 -41.63
C ILE A 305 41.58 42.62 -42.26
N VAL A 306 40.27 42.61 -42.48
CA VAL A 306 39.59 41.50 -43.13
C VAL A 306 39.93 41.50 -44.62
N SER A 307 40.02 40.31 -45.24
CA SER A 307 40.30 40.15 -46.67
C SER A 307 39.45 41.09 -47.54
N ASN A 308 40.06 41.61 -48.61
CA ASN A 308 39.39 42.53 -49.54
C ASN A 308 38.13 41.93 -50.20
N ASP A 309 38.01 40.60 -50.23
CA ASP A 309 36.86 39.90 -50.79
C ASP A 309 35.68 39.77 -49.82
N PHE A 310 35.82 40.27 -48.58
CA PHE A 310 34.75 40.22 -47.60
C PHE A 310 33.58 41.12 -47.99
N ARG A 311 32.43 40.48 -48.26
CA ARG A 311 31.15 41.14 -48.49
C ARG A 311 30.18 40.73 -47.38
N PRO A 312 29.84 41.63 -46.44
CA PRO A 312 28.92 41.27 -45.37
C PRO A 312 27.52 41.02 -45.93
N ILE A 313 26.98 39.83 -45.69
CA ILE A 313 25.60 39.48 -46.06
C ILE A 313 24.76 39.59 -44.79
N PHE A 314 24.04 40.70 -44.65
CA PHE A 314 23.08 40.86 -43.56
C PHE A 314 21.75 40.24 -43.99
N ARG A 315 21.39 39.09 -43.42
CA ARG A 315 20.05 38.52 -43.55
C ARG A 315 19.14 39.18 -42.53
N LYS A 316 18.07 39.82 -42.99
CA LYS A 316 17.00 40.30 -42.11
C LYS A 316 16.27 39.07 -41.56
N LEU A 317 16.36 38.86 -40.25
CA LEU A 317 15.54 37.86 -39.56
C LEU A 317 14.11 38.45 -39.47
N SER A 318 13.18 37.82 -40.19
CA SER A 318 11.74 38.09 -40.14
C SER A 318 11.08 37.36 -39.00
#